data_AF-A0A2T2UBJ9-F1
#
_entry.id   AF-A0A2T2UBJ9-F1
#
_cell.length_a   1.000
_cell.length_b   1.000
_cell.length_c   1.000
_cell.angle_alpha   90.00
_cell.angle_beta   90.00
_cell.angle_gamma   90.00
#
_symmetry.space_group_name_H-M   'P 1'
#
loop_
_entity.id
_entity.type
_entity.pdbx_description
1 polymer ?
#
loop_
_entity_poly.entity_id
_entity_poly.type
_entity_poly.pdbx_seq_one_letter_code
_entity_poly.pdbx_strand_id
1 'polypeptide(L)' 'MGALRRAARLGGGVLQALAYKMGELKLRALRDRAETALGNAFDLRNFHDAVLRNGALPLPLLEQQVEDYVEKNTD' A
#
# COMPACT_ATOMS: atom_id res chain seq x y z
N MET A 1 -5.10 5.08 -42.68
CA MET A 1 -5.54 5.18 -41.27
C MET A 1 -4.80 4.17 -40.38
N GLY A 2 -3.52 4.39 -40.03
CA GLY A 2 -2.75 3.37 -39.28
C GLY A 2 -1.47 3.84 -38.56
N ALA A 3 -1.14 5.13 -38.60
CA ALA A 3 0.12 5.65 -38.06
C ALA A 3 -0.02 6.47 -36.76
N LEU A 4 -1.21 6.52 -36.15
CA LEU A 4 -1.50 7.40 -35.00
C LEU A 4 -1.76 6.68 -33.67
N ARG A 5 -1.51 5.37 -33.59
CA ARG A 5 -1.69 4.58 -32.34
C ARG A 5 -0.38 4.25 -31.59
N ARG A 6 0.79 4.68 -32.09
CA ARG A 6 2.10 4.33 -31.47
C ARG A 6 2.73 5.41 -30.58
N ALA A 7 2.16 6.61 -30.51
CA ALA A 7 2.75 7.72 -29.74
C ALA A 7 2.37 7.75 -28.24
N ALA A 8 1.43 6.93 -27.78
CA ALA A 8 0.90 7.01 -26.41
C ALA A 8 1.72 6.24 -25.33
N ARG A 9 2.84 5.59 -25.69
CA ARG A 9 3.55 4.68 -24.78
C ARG A 9 4.75 5.30 -24.04
N LEU A 10 5.20 6.49 -24.41
CA LEU A 10 6.45 7.07 -23.88
C LEU A 10 6.28 7.98 -22.64
N GLY A 11 5.04 8.37 -22.27
CA GLY A 11 4.79 9.27 -21.12
C GLY A 11 4.32 8.58 -19.82
N GLY A 12 3.87 7.33 -19.88
CA GLY A 12 3.26 6.64 -18.72
C GLY A 12 4.26 6.03 -17.74
N GLY A 13 5.50 5.77 -18.17
CA GLY A 13 6.49 5.03 -17.36
C GLY A 13 6.91 5.78 -16.09
N VAL A 14 7.09 7.10 -16.17
CA VAL A 14 7.51 7.91 -15.02
C VAL A 14 6.38 8.06 -14.00
N LEU A 15 5.14 8.24 -14.47
CA LEU A 15 3.95 8.30 -13.61
C LEU A 15 3.70 6.96 -12.89
N GLN A 16 3.84 5.84 -13.61
CA GLN A 16 3.71 4.50 -13.03
C GLN A 16 4.84 4.19 -12.04
N ALA A 17 6.09 4.55 -12.34
CA ALA A 17 7.22 4.40 -11.42
C ALA A 17 7.05 5.25 -10.15
N LEU A 18 6.55 6.48 -10.29
CA LEU A 18 6.22 7.35 -9.16
C LEU A 18 5.11 6.73 -8.29
N ALA A 19 4.02 6.26 -8.90
CA ALA A 19 2.93 5.60 -8.18
C ALA A 19 3.41 4.36 -7.43
N TYR A 20 4.25 3.52 -8.05
CA TYR A 20 4.87 2.37 -7.40
C TYR A 20 5.70 2.80 -6.19
N LYS A 21 6.56 3.82 -6.35
CA LYS A 21 7.41 4.28 -5.26
C LYS A 21 6.62 4.90 -4.12
N MET A 22 5.58 5.68 -4.42
CA MET A 22 4.71 6.24 -3.38
C MET A 22 3.96 5.15 -2.61
N GLY A 23 3.44 4.13 -3.30
CA GLY A 23 2.80 2.98 -2.66
C GLY A 23 3.76 2.20 -1.76
N GLU A 24 4.99 1.94 -2.24
CA GLU A 24 6.04 1.28 -1.47
C GLU A 24 6.40 2.06 -0.20
N LEU A 25 6.64 3.38 -0.32
CA LEU A 25 6.97 4.23 0.82
C LEU A 25 5.84 4.27 1.84
N LYS A 26 4.59 4.30 1.37
CA LYS A 26 3.43 4.34 2.26
C LYS A 26 3.23 3.02 3.00
N LEU A 27 3.39 1.88 2.33
CA LEU A 27 3.34 0.56 2.97
C LEU A 27 4.41 0.41 4.05
N ARG A 28 5.64 0.89 3.80
CA ARG A 28 6.71 0.91 4.81
C ARG A 28 6.32 1.76 6.01
N ALA A 29 5.84 2.98 5.80
CA ALA A 29 5.42 3.86 6.90
C ALA A 29 4.26 3.28 7.74
N LEU A 30 3.30 2.61 7.09
CA LEU A 30 2.20 1.93 7.78
C LEU A 30 2.69 0.76 8.64
N ARG A 31 3.66 0.00 8.13
CA ARG A 31 4.30 -1.08 8.89
C ARG A 31 5.04 -0.53 10.10
N ASP A 32 5.88 0.48 9.92
CA ASP A 32 6.66 1.09 11.01
C ASP A 32 5.72 1.61 12.13
N ARG A 33 4.58 2.19 11.74
CA ARG A 33 3.55 2.63 12.69
C ARG A 33 2.90 1.46 13.43
N ALA A 34 2.56 0.38 12.74
CA ALA A 34 1.98 -0.81 13.37
C ALA A 34 2.97 -1.51 14.31
N GLU A 35 4.25 -1.61 13.91
CA GLU A 35 5.33 -2.13 14.76
C GLU A 35 5.50 -1.28 16.03
N THR A 36 5.45 0.05 15.89
CA THR A 36 5.57 0.97 17.03
C THR A 36 4.36 0.90 17.96
N ALA A 37 3.14 0.81 17.41
CA ALA A 37 1.92 0.79 18.19
C ALA A 37 1.72 -0.53 18.95
N LEU A 38 1.99 -1.67 18.29
CA LEU A 38 1.75 -3.00 18.85
C LEU A 38 2.94 -3.53 19.65
N GLY A 39 4.17 -3.05 19.40
CA GLY A 39 5.37 -3.49 20.10
C GLY A 39 5.53 -5.01 20.06
N ASN A 40 5.55 -5.65 21.24
CA ASN A 40 5.68 -7.11 21.35
C ASN A 40 4.46 -7.90 20.84
N ALA A 41 3.30 -7.25 20.68
CA ALA A 41 2.11 -7.87 20.10
C ALA A 41 2.11 -7.79 18.57
N PHE A 42 3.10 -7.13 17.95
CA PHE A 42 3.20 -7.06 16.50
C PHE A 42 3.54 -8.44 15.90
N ASP A 43 2.68 -8.90 15.00
CA ASP A 43 2.95 -10.08 14.17
C ASP A 43 2.97 -9.69 12.68
N LEU A 44 4.07 -10.01 12.00
CA LEU A 44 4.29 -9.67 10.60
C LEU A 44 3.33 -10.41 9.64
N ARG A 45 2.97 -11.66 9.95
CA ARG A 45 2.05 -12.44 9.12
C ARG A 45 0.65 -11.85 9.21
N ASN A 46 0.19 -11.55 10.42
CA ASN A 46 -1.12 -10.92 10.64
C ASN A 46 -1.19 -9.54 9.98
N PHE A 47 -0.11 -8.75 10.03
CA PHE A 47 -0.03 -7.50 9.28
C PHE A 47 -0.15 -7.70 7.76
N HIS A 48 0.55 -8.69 7.19
CA HIS A 48 0.45 -8.98 5.76
C HIS A 48 -0.94 -9.47 5.35
N ASP A 49 -1.56 -10.33 6.16
CA ASP A 49 -2.93 -10.79 5.94
C ASP A 49 -3.90 -9.61 6.01
N ALA A 50 -3.73 -8.72 6.99
CA ALA A 50 -4.50 -7.49 7.10
C ALA A 50 -4.33 -6.61 5.86
N VAL A 51 -3.12 -6.43 5.32
CA VAL A 51 -2.87 -5.60 4.12
C VAL A 51 -3.47 -6.23 2.85
N LEU A 52 -3.39 -7.56 2.69
CA LEU A 52 -3.80 -8.25 1.46
C LEU A 52 -5.28 -8.65 1.43
N ARG A 53 -5.98 -8.60 2.57
CA ARG A 53 -7.35 -9.10 2.75
C ARG A 53 -8.35 -8.68 1.66
N ASN A 54 -8.30 -7.41 1.27
CA ASN A 54 -9.26 -6.81 0.33
C ASN A 54 -8.66 -6.62 -1.07
N GLY A 55 -7.48 -7.17 -1.34
CA GLY A 55 -6.79 -7.03 -2.62
C GLY A 55 -6.34 -5.60 -2.92
N ALA A 56 -6.48 -5.18 -4.18
CA ALA A 56 -6.03 -3.86 -4.63
C ALA A 56 -6.97 -2.75 -4.14
N LEU A 57 -6.50 -1.97 -3.17
CA LEU A 57 -7.21 -0.82 -2.62
C LEU A 57 -6.52 0.51 -2.98
N PRO A 58 -7.30 1.61 -3.12
CA PRO A 58 -6.76 2.96 -3.02
C PRO A 58 -6.00 3.15 -1.70
N LEU A 59 -4.90 3.91 -1.73
CA LEU A 59 -4.05 4.14 -0.55
C LEU A 59 -4.83 4.59 0.70
N PRO A 60 -5.80 5.52 0.64
CA PRO A 60 -6.54 5.94 1.84
C PRO A 60 -7.32 4.80 2.51
N LEU A 61 -7.85 3.87 1.72
CA LEU A 61 -8.58 2.71 2.27
C LEU A 61 -7.62 1.68 2.87
N LEU A 62 -6.45 1.50 2.26
CA LEU A 62 -5.39 0.67 2.84
C LEU A 62 -4.91 1.23 4.19
N GLU A 63 -4.78 2.55 4.31
CA GLU A 63 -4.42 3.20 5.58
C GLU A 63 -5.45 2.91 6.67
N GLN A 64 -6.74 3.10 6.36
CA GLN A 64 -7.82 2.81 7.30
C GLN A 64 -7.83 1.33 7.71
N GLN A 65 -7.59 0.42 6.77
CA GLN A 65 -7.54 -1.01 7.05
C GLN A 65 -6.39 -1.40 7.99
N VAL A 66 -5.24 -0.73 7.89
CA VAL A 66 -4.12 -0.92 8.82
C VAL A 66 -4.43 -0.30 10.18
N GLU A 67 -5.08 0.86 10.23
CA GLU A 67 -5.53 1.46 11.50
C GLU A 67 -6.50 0.53 12.24
N ASP A 68 -7.52 0.03 11.54
CA ASP A 68 -8.49 -0.93 12.07
C ASP A 68 -7.81 -2.23 12.57
N TYR A 69 -6.68 -2.62 11.97
CA TYR A 69 -5.88 -3.75 12.43
C TYR A 69 -5.14 -3.42 13.73
N VAL A 70 -4.50 -2.25 13.81
CA VAL A 70 -3.78 -1.82 15.02
C VAL A 70 -4.73 -1.67 16.20
N GLU A 71 -5.88 -1.00 16.00
CA GLU A 71 -6.90 -0.84 17.05
C GLU A 71 -7.35 -2.19 17.61
N LYS A 72 -7.67 -3.16 16.74
CA LYS A 72 -8.12 -4.51 17.16
C LYS A 72 -7.07 -5.33 17.91
N ASN A 73 -5.78 -4.98 17.83
CA ASN A 73 -4.69 -5.73 18.46
C ASN A 73 -4.04 -4.95 19.62
N THR A 74 -4.54 -3.76 19.95
CA THR A 74 -4.05 -2.93 21.07
C THR A 74 -4.91 -3.07 22.33
N ASP A 75 -6.13 -3.63 22.23
CA ASP A 75 -7.01 -3.98 23.36
C ASP A 75 -6.72 -5.36 23.97
#